data_AF-A0A353EFE2-F1
#
_entry.id   AF-A0A353EFE2-F1
#
_cell.length_a   1.000
_cell.length_b   1.000
_cell.length_c   1.000
_cell.angle_alpha   90.00
_cell.angle_beta   90.00
_cell.angle_gamma   90.00
#
_symmetry.space_group_name_H-M   'P 1'
#
loop_
_entity.id
_entity.type
_entity.pdbx_description
1 polymer ?
#
loop_
_entity_poly.entity_id
_entity_poly.type
_entity_poly.pdbx_seq_one_letter_code
_entity_poly.pdbx_strand_id
1 'polypeptide(L)' 'ENAAIKNNVPPADWTYKNIDNMRNQLKRLGLGVDWTKELATCHPEYYKWEQWLFTEMYKKGLVYKKESVVNWDPVDQTV' A
#
# COMPACT_ATOMS: atom_id res chain seq x y z
N GLU A 1 -0.61 7.47 2.78
CA GLU A 1 0.38 8.55 2.59
C GLU A 1 -0.15 9.91 3.05
N ASN A 2 -1.21 10.45 2.44
CA ASN A 2 -1.77 11.78 2.76
C ASN A 2 -2.03 12.04 4.26
N ALA A 3 -2.50 11.03 5.01
CA ALA A 3 -2.71 11.17 6.45
C ALA A 3 -1.40 11.40 7.23
N ALA A 4 -0.30 10.75 6.84
CA ALA A 4 1.00 10.93 7.47
C ALA A 4 1.60 12.30 7.12
N ILE A 5 1.45 12.72 5.85
CA ILE A 5 1.86 14.05 5.37
C ILE A 5 1.15 15.16 6.15
N LYS A 6 -0.18 15.07 6.31
CA LYS A 6 -0.98 16.04 7.08
C LYS A 6 -0.54 16.15 8.54
N ASN A 7 -0.05 15.06 9.13
CA ASN A 7 0.42 15.02 10.52
C ASN A 7 1.95 15.23 10.64
N ASN A 8 2.63 15.55 9.53
CA ASN A 8 4.07 15.77 9.46
C ASN A 8 4.92 14.65 10.10
N VAL A 9 4.55 13.40 9.82
CA VAL A 9 5.23 12.21 10.35
C VAL A 9 5.64 11.28 9.21
N PRO A 10 6.73 10.50 9.38
CA PRO A 10 7.14 9.50 8.40
C PRO A 10 5.98 8.53 8.07
N PRO A 11 5.65 8.30 6.78
CA PRO A 11 4.56 7.41 6.39
C PRO A 11 4.69 5.99 6.94
N ALA A 12 5.91 5.46 7.06
CA ALA A 12 6.16 4.13 7.61
C ALA A 12 5.73 4.05 9.09
N ASP A 13 6.24 4.95 9.93
CA ASP A 13 5.92 4.97 11.37
C ASP A 13 4.43 5.20 11.61
N TRP A 14 3.82 6.11 10.88
CA TRP A 14 2.37 6.35 10.93
C TRP A 14 1.58 5.10 10.56
N THR A 15 1.99 4.41 9.52
CA THR A 15 1.30 3.21 9.02
C THR A 15 1.38 2.08 10.04
N TYR A 16 2.55 1.75 10.56
CA TYR A 16 2.69 0.67 11.54
C TYR A 16 1.98 0.95 12.86
N LYS A 17 2.00 2.20 13.34
CA LYS A 17 1.23 2.61 14.53
C LYS A 17 -0.27 2.42 14.32
N ASN A 18 -0.78 2.80 13.16
CA ASN A 18 -2.21 2.64 12.86
C ASN A 18 -2.62 1.19 12.66
N ILE A 19 -1.76 0.36 12.04
CA ILE A 19 -1.98 -1.08 11.92
C ILE A 19 -2.14 -1.69 13.32
N ASP A 20 -1.25 -1.38 14.26
CA ASP A 20 -1.32 -1.94 15.61
C ASP A 20 -2.58 -1.49 16.37
N ASN A 21 -2.92 -0.20 16.29
CA ASN A 21 -4.14 0.33 16.87
C ASN A 21 -5.39 -0.37 16.33
N MET A 22 -5.49 -0.54 15.00
CA MET A 22 -6.62 -1.19 14.35
C MET A 22 -6.69 -2.68 14.71
N ARG A 23 -5.55 -3.38 14.73
CA ARG A 23 -5.45 -4.78 15.16
C ARG A 23 -6.02 -4.95 16.57
N ASN A 24 -5.62 -4.10 17.50
CA ASN A 24 -6.10 -4.15 18.88
C ASN A 24 -7.62 -3.90 18.97
N GLN A 25 -8.15 -2.97 18.18
CA GLN A 25 -9.59 -2.73 18.08
C GLN A 25 -10.35 -3.96 17.55
N LEU A 26 -9.87 -4.57 16.46
CA LEU A 26 -10.50 -5.76 15.87
C LEU A 26 -10.46 -6.97 16.81
N LYS A 27 -9.36 -7.16 17.55
CA LYS A 27 -9.27 -8.18 18.60
C LYS A 27 -10.28 -7.94 19.72
N ARG A 28 -10.48 -6.69 20.14
CA ARG A 28 -11.47 -6.32 21.17
C ARG A 28 -12.92 -6.58 20.73
N LEU A 29 -13.21 -6.52 19.43
CA LEU A 29 -14.52 -6.89 18.89
C LEU A 29 -14.78 -8.40 18.88
N GLY A 30 -13.77 -9.23 19.21
CA GLY A 30 -13.91 -10.68 19.25
C GLY A 30 -14.00 -11.34 17.88
N LEU A 31 -13.49 -10.69 16.83
CA LEU A 31 -13.48 -11.26 15.48
C LEU A 31 -12.56 -12.47 15.41
N GLY A 32 -13.07 -13.59 14.88
CA GLY A 32 -12.34 -14.83 14.67
C GLY A 32 -11.39 -14.78 13.46
N VAL A 33 -10.46 -13.82 13.45
CA VAL A 33 -9.46 -13.65 12.40
C VAL A 33 -8.21 -14.46 12.72
N ASP A 34 -7.70 -15.19 11.72
CA ASP A 34 -6.40 -15.85 11.80
C ASP A 34 -5.27 -14.84 11.58
N TRP A 35 -4.77 -14.29 12.68
CA TRP A 35 -3.68 -13.29 12.68
C TRP A 35 -2.34 -13.85 12.21
N THR A 36 -2.18 -15.17 12.06
CA THR A 36 -0.94 -15.76 11.51
C THR A 36 -0.80 -15.48 10.01
N LYS A 37 -1.89 -15.08 9.35
CA LYS A 37 -1.94 -14.72 7.93
C LYS A 37 -1.99 -13.21 7.69
N GLU A 38 -1.75 -12.41 8.73
CA GLU A 38 -1.70 -10.97 8.61
C GLU A 38 -0.53 -10.53 7.70
N LEU A 39 -0.78 -9.55 6.85
CA LEU A 39 0.22 -8.96 5.97
C LEU A 39 0.04 -7.44 5.89
N ALA A 40 1.10 -6.74 5.52
CA ALA A 40 1.06 -5.31 5.21
C ALA A 40 1.66 -5.09 3.82
N THR A 41 0.92 -4.44 2.92
CA THR A 41 1.33 -4.26 1.52
C THR A 41 2.59 -3.40 1.37
N CYS A 42 2.83 -2.49 2.31
CA CYS A 42 4.05 -1.70 2.37
C CYS A 42 5.29 -2.47 2.87
N HIS A 43 5.14 -3.72 3.31
CA HIS A 43 6.26 -4.51 3.79
C HIS A 43 7.06 -5.13 2.62
N PRO A 44 8.40 -5.16 2.66
CA PRO A 44 9.23 -5.72 1.57
C PRO A 44 8.89 -7.16 1.19
N GLU A 45 8.59 -7.99 2.19
CA GLU A 45 8.18 -9.38 1.97
C GLU A 45 6.88 -9.53 1.18
N TYR A 46 6.07 -8.47 1.09
CA TYR A 46 4.87 -8.43 0.27
C TYR A 46 5.16 -7.83 -1.11
N TYR A 47 5.58 -6.55 -1.18
CA TYR A 47 5.67 -5.83 -2.45
C TYR A 47 6.72 -6.41 -3.41
N LYS A 48 7.66 -7.24 -2.93
CA LYS A 48 8.58 -7.99 -3.82
C LYS A 48 7.83 -8.87 -4.83
N TRP A 49 6.66 -9.38 -4.47
CA TRP A 49 5.82 -10.18 -5.36
C TRP A 49 5.08 -9.32 -6.38
N GLU A 50 4.67 -8.10 -6.00
CA GLU A 50 4.12 -7.12 -6.94
C GLU A 50 5.18 -6.69 -7.96
N GLN A 51 6.41 -6.44 -7.51
CA GLN A 51 7.55 -6.14 -8.39
C GLN A 51 7.83 -7.29 -9.36
N TRP A 52 7.88 -8.53 -8.85
CA TRP A 52 8.05 -9.71 -9.70
C TRP A 52 6.93 -9.80 -10.75
N LEU A 53 5.67 -9.69 -10.33
CA LEU A 53 4.52 -9.76 -11.23
C LEU A 53 4.55 -8.65 -12.29
N PHE A 54 4.90 -7.43 -11.89
CA PHE A 54 5.08 -6.31 -12.80
C PHE A 54 6.12 -6.62 -13.88
N THR A 55 7.28 -7.19 -13.51
CA THR A 55 8.31 -7.56 -14.49
C THR A 55 7.85 -8.69 -15.42
N GLU A 56 7.09 -9.66 -14.93
CA GLU A 56 6.53 -10.72 -15.77
C GLU A 56 5.50 -10.18 -16.76
N MET A 57 4.62 -9.27 -16.32
CA MET A 57 3.68 -8.59 -17.21
C MET A 57 4.38 -7.71 -18.25
N TYR A 58 5.45 -7.03 -17.85
CA TYR A 58 6.28 -6.23 -18.76
C TYR A 58 6.94 -7.10 -19.84
N LYS A 59 7.56 -8.22 -19.46
CA LYS A 59 8.15 -9.19 -20.42
C LYS A 59 7.13 -9.74 -21.42
N LYS A 60 5.87 -9.88 -21.01
CA LYS A 60 4.76 -10.34 -21.85
C LYS A 60 4.09 -9.23 -22.67
N GLY A 61 4.56 -7.98 -22.57
CA GLY A 61 3.98 -6.83 -23.28
C GLY A 61 2.64 -6.35 -22.74
N LEU A 62 2.22 -6.81 -21.55
CA LEU A 62 0.96 -6.42 -20.91
C LEU A 62 1.09 -5.08 -20.16
N VAL A 63 2.30 -4.79 -19.68
CA VAL A 63 2.67 -3.49 -19.10
C VAL A 63 3.64 -2.81 -20.06
N TYR A 64 3.38 -1.55 -20.39
CA TYR A 64 4.21 -0.77 -21.30
C TYR A 64 4.16 0.71 -20.94
N LYS A 65 5.19 1.45 -21.37
CA LYS A 65 5.22 2.92 -21.29
C LYS A 65 4.78 3.50 -22.62
N LYS A 66 3.80 4.41 -22.60
CA LYS A 66 3.29 5.11 -23.77
C LYS A 66 3.01 6.56 -23.42
N GLU A 67 3.26 7.46 -24.36
CA GLU A 67 2.82 8.86 -24.25
C GLU A 67 1.33 8.96 -24.61
N SER A 68 0.55 9.56 -23.72
CA SER A 68 -0.88 9.79 -23.88
C SER A 68 -1.32 10.93 -22.97
N VAL A 69 -2.39 11.62 -23.35
CA VAL A 69 -3.06 12.55 -22.43
C VAL A 69 -3.65 11.74 -21.29
N VAL A 70 -3.31 12.12 -20.06
CA VAL A 70 -3.81 11.52 -18.83
C VAL A 70 -4.51 12.59 -18.00
N ASN A 71 -5.38 12.17 -17.11
CA ASN A 71 -5.99 13.07 -16.15
C ASN A 71 -4.94 13.43 -15.10
N TRP A 72 -4.96 14.68 -14.64
CA TRP A 72 -4.06 15.17 -13.60
C TRP A 72 -4.88 15.77 -12.48
N ASP A 73 -4.65 15.30 -11.25
CA ASP A 73 -5.25 15.91 -10.07
C ASP A 73 -4.31 17.02 -9.52
N PRO A 74 -4.72 18.30 -9.52
CA PRO A 74 -3.88 19.39 -9.04
C PRO A 74 -3.72 19.44 -7.51
N VAL A 75 -4.58 18.72 -6.76
CA VAL A 75 -4.56 18.65 -5.29
C VAL A 75 -3.64 17.53 -4.83
N ASP A 76 -3.84 16.32 -5.37
CA ASP A 76 -3.02 15.15 -5.00
C ASP A 76 -1.70 15.08 -5.78
N GLN A 77 -1.52 15.95 -6.79
CA GLN A 77 -0.31 16.08 -7.60
C GLN A 77 0.17 14.75 -8.22
N THR A 78 -0.78 13.99 -8.74
CA THR A 78 -0.54 12.73 -9.45
C THR A 78 -1.47 12.61 -10.65
N VAL A 79 -1.07 11.74 -11.59
CA VAL A 79 -1.94 11.21 -12.65
C VAL A 79 -3.01 10.28 -12.10
#